data_AF-A0A2X1PU75-F1
#
_entry.id   AF-A0A2X1PU75-F1
#
_cell.length_a   1.000
_cell.length_b   1.000
_cell.length_c   1.000
_cell.angle_alpha   90.00
_cell.angle_beta   90.00
_cell.angle_gamma   90.00
#
_symmetry.space_group_name_H-M   'P 1'
#
loop_
_entity.id
_entity.type
_entity.pdbx_description
1 polymer ?
#
loop_
_entity_poly.entity_id
_entity_poly.type
_entity_poly.pdbx_seq_one_letter_code
_entity_poly.pdbx_strand_id
1 'polypeptide(L)'
;MRFNDSQSLSPWPVSEAMADIVTTSLRIGARTDGAMDITVGPLVNLWGFGPEQQPVQIPSQEQIDAMKAKTGLQHLTVINQSHQQYLQKDLPDLYVDLSTVGEGYAADHLARLMEQEGISRYLVSVGGALNSRGMNGEGQPWRVAIQKPTDKENAVQAVVDINGHGLAPLAATVTITNWTANVFPMLSIRKPGVPSNTIWYP
;
A
#
# COMPACT_ATOMS: atom_id res chain seq x y z
N MET A 1 -10.93 -6.67 9.33
CA MET A 1 -12.02 -5.86 9.91
C MET A 1 -12.11 -5.98 11.43
N ARG A 2 -12.10 -7.18 12.05
CA ARG A 2 -12.24 -7.35 13.52
C ARG A 2 -11.48 -6.35 14.42
N PHE A 3 -10.22 -6.02 14.11
CA PHE A 3 -9.45 -5.01 14.87
C PHE A 3 -10.01 -3.58 14.71
N ASN A 4 -10.37 -3.18 13.48
CA ASN A 4 -10.99 -1.90 13.19
C ASN A 4 -12.39 -1.81 13.81
N ASP A 5 -13.16 -2.90 13.80
CA ASP A 5 -14.51 -2.96 14.37
C ASP A 5 -14.52 -2.91 15.91
N SER A 6 -13.37 -3.19 16.54
CA SER A 6 -13.24 -3.20 18.00
C SER A 6 -13.02 -1.80 18.55
N GLN A 7 -13.73 -1.46 19.62
CA GLN A 7 -13.55 -0.22 20.38
C GLN A 7 -12.51 -0.38 21.52
N SER A 8 -11.90 -1.56 21.64
CA SER A 8 -10.91 -1.84 22.69
C SER A 8 -9.60 -1.12 22.44
N LEU A 9 -9.03 -0.55 23.52
CA LEU A 9 -7.68 0.00 23.57
C LEU A 9 -6.66 -0.97 24.19
N SER A 10 -7.12 -2.16 24.58
CA SER A 10 -6.24 -3.21 25.09
C SER A 10 -5.49 -3.90 23.96
N PRO A 11 -4.32 -4.52 24.21
CA PRO A 11 -3.61 -5.32 23.22
C PRO A 11 -4.52 -6.35 22.55
N TRP A 12 -4.58 -6.32 21.23
CA TRP A 12 -5.41 -7.19 20.41
C TRP A 12 -4.54 -8.29 19.77
N PRO A 13 -4.82 -9.58 20.03
CA PRO A 13 -3.99 -10.66 19.53
C PRO A 13 -4.05 -10.77 18.00
N VAL A 14 -2.90 -10.91 17.37
CA VAL A 14 -2.75 -11.08 15.93
C VAL A 14 -1.72 -12.17 15.60
N SER A 15 -1.70 -12.62 14.33
CA SER A 15 -0.65 -13.51 13.84
C SER A 15 0.69 -12.78 13.72
N GLU A 16 1.80 -13.53 13.67
CA GLU A 16 3.13 -13.01 13.37
C GLU A 16 3.16 -12.25 12.04
N ALA A 17 2.57 -12.84 10.99
CA ALA A 17 2.39 -12.21 9.69
C ALA A 17 1.73 -10.81 9.75
N MET A 18 0.70 -10.66 10.58
CA MET A 18 0.02 -9.37 10.77
C MET A 18 0.89 -8.38 11.55
N ALA A 19 1.62 -8.85 12.56
CA ALA A 19 2.56 -8.00 13.29
C ALA A 19 3.72 -7.53 12.39
N ASP A 20 4.24 -8.40 11.52
CA ASP A 20 5.34 -8.11 10.60
C ASP A 20 4.95 -7.09 9.53
N ILE A 21 3.79 -7.26 8.90
CA ILE A 21 3.31 -6.32 7.88
C ILE A 21 3.06 -4.94 8.50
N VAL A 22 2.42 -4.87 9.67
CA VAL A 22 2.17 -3.59 10.36
C VAL A 22 3.48 -2.96 10.83
N THR A 23 4.41 -3.73 11.38
CA THR A 23 5.74 -3.22 11.79
C THR A 23 6.48 -2.60 10.61
N THR A 24 6.44 -3.27 9.46
CA THR A 24 7.06 -2.78 8.22
C THR A 24 6.39 -1.50 7.74
N SER A 25 5.07 -1.46 7.72
CA SER A 25 4.28 -0.27 7.36
C SER A 25 4.57 0.92 8.28
N LEU A 26 4.60 0.73 9.60
CA LEU A 26 4.93 1.79 10.56
C LEU A 26 6.35 2.34 10.32
N ARG A 27 7.31 1.45 10.03
CA ARG A 27 8.70 1.85 9.72
C ARG A 27 8.78 2.64 8.41
N ILE A 28 8.08 2.22 7.36
CA ILE A 28 8.07 2.95 6.09
C ILE A 28 7.39 4.31 6.28
N GLY A 29 6.27 4.36 7.00
CA GLY A 29 5.61 5.61 7.32
C GLY A 29 6.51 6.60 8.06
N ALA A 30 7.25 6.14 9.07
CA ALA A 30 8.23 6.96 9.76
C ALA A 30 9.37 7.44 8.83
N ARG A 31 9.86 6.59 7.93
CA ARG A 31 10.93 6.95 6.98
C ARG A 31 10.49 7.86 5.84
N THR A 32 9.18 8.01 5.66
CA THR A 32 8.59 8.83 4.61
C THR A 32 7.90 10.06 5.20
N ASP A 33 8.20 10.42 6.45
CA ASP A 33 7.61 11.54 7.17
C ASP A 33 6.06 11.52 7.15
N GLY A 34 5.48 10.32 7.25
CA GLY A 34 4.03 10.11 7.23
C GLY A 34 3.39 10.12 5.84
N ALA A 35 4.18 10.24 4.76
CA ALA A 35 3.64 10.17 3.39
C ALA A 35 2.98 8.81 3.09
N MET A 36 3.50 7.73 3.67
CA MET A 36 2.85 6.44 3.71
C MET A 36 2.22 6.22 5.07
N ASP A 37 0.89 6.27 5.14
CA ASP A 37 0.16 6.09 6.40
C ASP A 37 -0.94 5.04 6.22
N ILE A 38 -0.83 3.92 6.95
CA ILE A 38 -1.81 2.82 6.93
C ILE A 38 -3.04 3.09 7.80
N THR A 39 -3.17 4.26 8.41
CA THR A 39 -4.31 4.65 9.26
C THR A 39 -5.27 5.61 8.55
N VAL A 40 -5.01 5.91 7.28
CA VAL A 40 -5.79 6.86 6.47
C VAL A 40 -7.12 6.31 5.96
N GLY A 41 -7.49 5.09 6.39
CA GLY A 41 -8.75 4.44 6.03
C GLY A 41 -9.99 5.32 6.17
N PRO A 42 -10.17 6.15 7.22
CA PRO A 42 -11.34 7.02 7.33
C PRO A 42 -11.41 8.06 6.20
N LEU A 43 -10.27 8.58 5.75
CA LEU A 43 -10.20 9.48 4.59
C LEU A 43 -10.47 8.72 3.30
N VAL A 44 -9.87 7.55 3.11
CA VAL A 44 -10.09 6.68 1.94
C VAL A 44 -11.58 6.35 1.78
N ASN A 45 -12.26 6.00 2.87
CA ASN A 45 -13.69 5.73 2.91
C ASN A 45 -14.51 6.98 2.61
N LEU A 46 -14.18 8.13 3.22
CA LEU A 46 -14.87 9.41 2.98
C LEU A 46 -14.87 9.81 1.50
N TRP A 47 -13.80 9.46 0.76
CA TRP A 47 -13.67 9.72 -0.67
C TRP A 47 -14.21 8.60 -1.57
N GLY A 48 -14.77 7.52 -1.00
CA GLY A 48 -15.37 6.43 -1.77
C GLY A 48 -14.40 5.45 -2.42
N PHE A 49 -13.14 5.45 -1.96
CA PHE A 49 -12.14 4.45 -2.37
C PHE A 49 -12.11 3.23 -1.45
N GLY A 50 -12.85 3.29 -0.34
CA GLY A 50 -13.04 2.18 0.58
C GLY A 50 -14.22 1.28 0.20
N PRO A 51 -14.54 0.28 1.06
CA PRO A 51 -15.69 -0.59 0.86
C PRO A 51 -17.03 0.11 1.12
N GLU A 52 -17.02 1.33 1.68
CA GLU A 52 -18.20 2.15 1.90
C GLU A 52 -18.71 2.78 0.59
N GLN A 53 -19.98 3.17 0.56
CA GLN A 53 -20.63 3.66 -0.66
C GLN A 53 -19.92 4.89 -1.23
N GLN A 54 -19.85 4.98 -2.56
CA GLN A 54 -19.28 6.15 -3.24
C GLN A 54 -20.06 7.41 -2.84
N PRO A 55 -19.37 8.45 -2.35
CA PRO A 55 -20.01 9.69 -1.97
C PRO A 55 -20.59 10.38 -3.21
N VAL A 56 -21.82 10.85 -3.10
CA VAL A 56 -22.52 11.56 -4.19
C VAL A 56 -21.95 12.98 -4.37
N GLN A 57 -21.22 13.49 -3.38
CA GLN A 57 -20.72 14.86 -3.34
C GLN A 57 -19.28 14.90 -2.81
N ILE A 58 -18.54 15.94 -3.20
CA ILE A 58 -17.20 16.21 -2.68
C ILE A 58 -17.32 16.52 -1.17
N PRO A 59 -16.53 15.86 -0.29
CA PRO A 59 -16.57 16.13 1.14
C PRO A 59 -16.23 17.59 1.49
N SER A 60 -16.89 18.14 2.50
CA SER A 60 -16.57 19.46 3.04
C SER A 60 -15.26 19.45 3.82
N GLN A 61 -14.65 20.62 4.00
CA GLN A 61 -13.42 20.74 4.80
C GLN A 61 -13.63 20.24 6.25
N GLU A 62 -14.78 20.52 6.84
CA GLU A 62 -15.13 20.05 8.18
C GLU A 62 -15.19 18.51 8.25
N GLN A 63 -15.73 17.85 7.23
CA GLN A 63 -15.75 16.39 7.14
C GLN A 63 -14.33 15.81 6.99
N ILE A 64 -13.49 16.47 6.19
CA ILE A 64 -12.09 16.09 6.02
C ILE A 64 -11.33 16.20 7.35
N ASP A 65 -11.48 17.32 8.05
CA ASP A 65 -10.79 17.56 9.32
C ASP A 65 -11.27 16.60 10.42
N ALA A 66 -12.57 16.29 10.44
CA ALA A 66 -13.13 15.27 11.34
C ALA A 66 -12.54 13.87 11.09
N MET A 67 -12.31 13.49 9.83
CA MET A 67 -11.67 12.21 9.50
C MET A 67 -10.16 12.23 9.78
N LYS A 68 -9.46 13.34 9.50
CA LYS A 68 -8.04 13.50 9.85
C LYS A 68 -7.77 13.33 11.34
N ALA A 69 -8.67 13.84 12.20
CA ALA A 69 -8.57 13.65 13.64
C ALA A 69 -8.64 12.16 14.08
N LYS A 70 -9.08 11.26 13.18
CA LYS A 70 -9.14 9.81 13.39
C LYS A 70 -7.96 9.04 12.77
N THR A 71 -6.94 9.75 12.28
CA THR A 71 -5.77 9.19 11.60
C THR A 71 -4.48 9.53 12.34
N GLY A 72 -3.48 8.67 12.18
CA GLY A 72 -2.11 8.90 12.63
C GLY A 72 -1.40 7.61 13.03
N LEU A 73 -0.22 7.38 12.45
CA LEU A 73 0.62 6.21 12.77
C LEU A 73 1.01 6.13 14.24
N GLN A 74 1.14 7.26 14.93
CA GLN A 74 1.45 7.31 16.37
C GLN A 74 0.39 6.62 17.24
N HIS A 75 -0.83 6.44 16.72
CA HIS A 75 -1.94 5.80 17.41
C HIS A 75 -1.92 4.27 17.31
N LEU A 76 -0.97 3.68 16.58
CA LEU A 76 -0.86 2.24 16.37
C LEU A 76 0.50 1.72 16.84
N THR A 77 0.47 0.69 17.70
CA THR A 77 1.68 0.04 18.22
C THR A 77 1.62 -1.47 17.97
N VAL A 78 2.78 -2.06 17.64
CA VAL A 78 2.97 -3.52 17.60
C VAL A 78 3.70 -3.94 18.88
N ILE A 79 3.15 -4.93 19.57
CA ILE A 79 3.75 -5.50 20.78
C ILE A 79 4.15 -6.93 20.46
N ASN A 80 5.45 -7.21 20.54
CA ASN A 80 5.98 -8.54 20.32
C ASN A 80 6.26 -9.26 21.63
N GLN A 81 5.68 -10.45 21.81
CA GLN A 81 5.96 -11.35 22.94
C GLN A 81 6.36 -12.74 22.44
N SER A 82 7.03 -13.52 23.28
CA SER A 82 7.68 -14.79 22.90
C SER A 82 6.78 -15.81 22.20
N HIS A 83 5.46 -15.76 22.42
CA HIS A 83 4.50 -16.73 21.85
C HIS A 83 3.24 -16.09 21.26
N GLN A 84 3.12 -14.76 21.29
CA GLN A 84 1.92 -14.07 20.82
C GLN A 84 2.28 -12.64 20.43
N GLN A 85 1.78 -12.21 19.28
CA GLN A 85 1.91 -10.83 18.82
C GLN A 85 0.60 -10.08 19.02
N TYR A 86 0.70 -8.78 19.25
CA TYR A 86 -0.45 -7.93 19.45
C TYR A 86 -0.35 -6.62 18.66
N LEU A 87 -1.50 -6.12 18.24
CA LEU A 87 -1.67 -4.73 17.85
C LEU A 87 -2.36 -3.99 18.98
N GLN A 88 -1.96 -2.76 19.24
CA GLN A 88 -2.65 -1.89 20.19
C GLN A 88 -2.90 -0.53 19.54
N LYS A 89 -4.09 0.00 19.78
CA LYS A 89 -4.45 1.37 19.42
C LYS A 89 -4.81 2.17 20.67
N ASP A 90 -4.53 3.46 20.68
CA ASP A 90 -4.95 4.40 21.72
C ASP A 90 -6.16 5.27 21.29
N LEU A 91 -6.56 5.15 20.02
CA LEU A 91 -7.72 5.81 19.44
C LEU A 91 -8.78 4.77 19.03
N PRO A 92 -9.98 4.74 19.66
CA PRO A 92 -10.96 3.68 19.43
C PRO A 92 -11.40 3.55 17.97
N ASP A 93 -11.59 4.70 17.31
CA ASP A 93 -12.03 4.79 15.91
C ASP A 93 -10.88 4.69 14.90
N LEU A 94 -9.65 4.35 15.33
CA LEU A 94 -8.54 4.15 14.41
C LEU A 94 -8.88 3.01 13.45
N TYR A 95 -8.72 3.30 12.16
CA TYR A 95 -8.97 2.35 11.09
C TYR A 95 -7.68 2.06 10.34
N VAL A 96 -7.22 0.81 10.42
CA VAL A 96 -6.03 0.35 9.70
C VAL A 96 -6.44 -0.17 8.31
N ASP A 97 -5.88 0.44 7.27
CA ASP A 97 -5.97 0.02 5.87
C ASP A 97 -4.58 -0.43 5.37
N LEU A 98 -4.48 -1.70 4.98
CA LEU A 98 -3.26 -2.33 4.46
C LEU A 98 -3.29 -2.49 2.94
N SER A 99 -4.25 -1.86 2.24
CA SER A 99 -4.41 -1.94 0.78
C SER A 99 -3.13 -1.63 0.01
N THR A 100 -2.33 -0.66 0.48
CA THR A 100 -1.07 -0.23 -0.14
C THR A 100 0.11 -1.18 0.07
N VAL A 101 0.03 -2.13 1.01
CA VAL A 101 1.11 -3.09 1.32
C VAL A 101 0.72 -4.55 1.10
N GLY A 102 -0.57 -4.85 1.04
CA GLY A 102 -1.09 -6.21 1.02
C GLY A 102 -0.60 -7.01 -0.19
N GLU A 103 -0.62 -6.41 -1.38
CA GLU A 103 -0.16 -7.05 -2.62
C GLU A 103 1.33 -7.42 -2.54
N GLY A 104 2.18 -6.49 -2.08
CA GLY A 104 3.61 -6.72 -1.88
C GLY A 104 3.90 -7.85 -0.89
N TYR A 105 3.21 -7.82 0.26
CA TYR A 105 3.35 -8.87 1.27
C TYR A 105 2.92 -10.25 0.74
N ALA A 106 1.84 -10.31 -0.04
CA ALA A 106 1.37 -11.55 -0.64
C ALA A 106 2.35 -12.10 -1.69
N ALA A 107 2.92 -11.23 -2.52
CA ALA A 107 3.95 -11.61 -3.50
C ALA A 107 5.20 -12.17 -2.81
N ASP A 108 5.66 -11.55 -1.72
CA ASP A 108 6.80 -12.02 -0.93
C ASP A 108 6.51 -13.35 -0.23
N HIS A 109 5.29 -13.54 0.28
CA HIS A 109 4.90 -14.80 0.91
C HIS A 109 4.83 -15.95 -0.10
N LEU A 110 4.31 -15.70 -1.30
CA LEU A 110 4.32 -16.67 -2.39
C LEU A 110 5.74 -17.00 -2.84
N ALA A 111 6.65 -16.01 -2.92
CA ALA A 111 8.05 -16.26 -3.22
C ALA A 111 8.69 -17.21 -2.20
N ARG A 112 8.48 -16.97 -0.89
CA ARG A 112 8.96 -17.88 0.17
C ARG A 112 8.37 -19.29 0.06
N LEU A 113 7.10 -19.42 -0.33
CA LEU A 113 6.48 -20.73 -0.56
C LEU A 113 7.16 -21.47 -1.72
N MET A 114 7.47 -20.80 -2.83
CA MET A 114 8.20 -21.42 -3.94
C MET A 114 9.55 -21.98 -3.47
N GLU A 115 10.27 -21.24 -2.64
CA GLU A 115 11.55 -21.68 -2.08
C GLU A 115 11.40 -22.91 -1.16
N GLN A 116 10.35 -22.94 -0.34
CA GLN A 116 10.04 -24.08 0.54
C GLN A 116 9.70 -25.35 -0.24
N GLU A 117 9.02 -25.21 -1.39
CA GLU A 117 8.72 -26.30 -2.32
C GLU A 117 9.92 -26.71 -3.20
N GLY A 118 11.11 -26.13 -2.97
CA GLY A 118 12.32 -26.44 -3.72
C GLY A 118 12.35 -25.84 -5.13
N ILE A 119 11.44 -24.91 -5.45
CA ILE A 119 11.38 -24.22 -6.73
C ILE A 119 12.37 -23.05 -6.69
N SER A 120 13.49 -23.20 -7.39
CA SER A 120 14.58 -22.22 -7.41
C SER A 120 14.48 -21.17 -8.52
N ARG A 121 13.48 -21.30 -9.41
CA ARG A 121 13.27 -20.45 -10.58
C ARG A 121 11.79 -20.08 -10.70
N TYR A 122 11.46 -18.82 -10.41
CA TYR A 122 10.07 -18.36 -10.42
C TYR A 122 9.95 -16.86 -10.71
N LEU A 123 8.75 -16.47 -11.16
CA LEU A 123 8.23 -15.11 -11.18
C LEU A 123 6.83 -15.17 -10.58
N VAL A 124 6.61 -14.43 -9.50
CA VAL A 124 5.35 -14.33 -8.77
C VAL A 124 4.74 -12.95 -9.03
N SER A 125 3.41 -12.91 -9.17
CA SER A 125 2.63 -11.68 -9.31
C SER A 125 1.38 -11.73 -8.45
N VAL A 126 1.14 -10.65 -7.69
CA VAL A 126 -0.12 -10.38 -6.99
C VAL A 126 -0.52 -8.93 -7.30
N GLY A 127 -1.54 -8.75 -8.14
CA GLY A 127 -1.92 -7.41 -8.60
C GLY A 127 -0.77 -6.73 -9.34
N GLY A 128 -0.32 -5.58 -8.84
CA GLY A 128 0.85 -4.87 -9.37
C GLY A 128 2.19 -5.32 -8.77
N ALA A 129 2.18 -6.07 -7.67
CA ALA A 129 3.38 -6.49 -6.96
C ALA A 129 3.99 -7.77 -7.55
N LEU A 130 5.32 -7.75 -7.75
CA LEU A 130 6.09 -8.79 -8.41
C LEU A 130 7.30 -9.19 -7.57
N ASN A 131 7.69 -10.46 -7.64
CA ASN A 131 8.94 -10.97 -7.05
C ASN A 131 9.49 -12.09 -7.94
N SER A 132 10.79 -12.13 -8.20
CA SER A 132 11.39 -13.18 -9.03
C SER A 132 12.69 -13.75 -8.46
N ARG A 133 12.99 -14.99 -8.86
CA ARG A 133 14.26 -15.66 -8.57
C ARG A 133 14.69 -16.52 -9.76
N GLY A 134 16.00 -16.49 -10.04
CA GLY A 134 16.61 -17.34 -11.06
C GLY A 134 16.33 -16.90 -12.50
N MET A 135 16.23 -17.88 -13.40
CA MET A 135 16.08 -17.63 -14.84
C MET A 135 14.77 -18.22 -15.37
N ASN A 136 14.20 -17.62 -16.41
CA ASN A 136 13.04 -18.15 -17.14
C ASN A 136 13.38 -19.44 -17.90
N GLY A 137 12.41 -20.10 -18.55
CA GLY A 137 12.62 -21.37 -19.28
C GLY A 137 13.70 -21.34 -20.37
N GLU A 138 14.09 -20.17 -20.86
CA GLU A 138 15.13 -19.96 -21.88
C GLU A 138 16.53 -19.72 -21.28
N GLY A 139 16.67 -19.78 -19.95
CA GLY A 139 17.93 -19.49 -19.25
C GLY A 139 18.28 -18.01 -19.17
N GLN A 140 17.31 -17.12 -19.42
CA GLN A 140 17.47 -15.66 -19.32
C GLN A 140 16.85 -15.12 -18.03
N PRO A 141 17.30 -13.95 -17.52
CA PRO A 141 16.64 -13.29 -16.41
C PRO A 141 15.15 -13.04 -16.70
N TRP A 142 14.35 -13.02 -15.64
CA TRP A 142 12.94 -12.67 -15.75
C TRP A 142 12.81 -11.22 -16.22
N ARG A 143 12.06 -11.01 -17.30
CA ARG A 143 11.86 -9.68 -17.89
C ARG A 143 10.54 -9.11 -17.43
N VAL A 144 10.59 -8.08 -16.59
CA VAL A 144 9.40 -7.34 -16.15
C VAL A 144 9.33 -6.02 -16.91
N ALA A 145 8.25 -5.84 -17.68
CA ALA A 145 7.99 -4.61 -18.41
C ALA A 145 7.26 -3.60 -17.53
N ILE A 146 7.83 -2.41 -17.39
CA ILE A 146 7.16 -1.25 -16.77
C ILE A 146 6.42 -0.50 -17.89
N GLN A 147 5.11 -0.35 -17.77
CA GLN A 147 4.30 0.35 -18.77
C GLN A 147 4.29 1.85 -18.52
N LYS A 148 4.30 2.65 -19.60
CA LYS A 148 4.02 4.09 -19.50
C LYS A 148 2.52 4.31 -19.27
N PRO A 149 2.10 5.11 -18.29
CA PRO A 149 0.71 5.51 -18.15
C PRO A 149 0.36 6.53 -19.25
N THR A 150 0.03 6.05 -20.45
CA THR A 150 -0.45 6.86 -21.58
C THR A 150 -1.89 6.49 -21.96
N ASP A 151 -2.64 7.45 -22.49
CA ASP A 151 -4.03 7.27 -22.99
C ASP A 151 -4.17 6.30 -24.16
N LYS A 152 -3.02 5.86 -24.69
CA LYS A 152 -2.91 4.92 -25.81
C LYS A 152 -2.19 3.69 -25.30
N GLU A 153 -2.78 2.53 -25.57
CA GLU A 153 -2.35 1.23 -25.05
C GLU A 153 -0.88 0.89 -25.37
N ASN A 154 -0.24 0.22 -24.41
CA ASN A 154 0.94 -0.64 -24.56
C ASN A 154 2.23 0.00 -25.07
N ALA A 155 2.66 1.11 -24.46
CA ALA A 155 4.05 1.55 -24.57
C ALA A 155 4.87 1.04 -23.37
N VAL A 156 5.77 0.07 -23.61
CA VAL A 156 6.76 -0.37 -22.62
C VAL A 156 7.77 0.76 -22.39
N GLN A 157 7.92 1.20 -21.14
CA GLN A 157 8.89 2.22 -20.73
C GLN A 157 10.29 1.65 -20.56
N ALA A 158 10.37 0.52 -19.87
CA ALA A 158 11.62 -0.13 -19.51
C ALA A 158 11.37 -1.61 -19.21
N VAL A 159 12.40 -2.43 -19.38
CA VAL A 159 12.43 -3.82 -18.91
C VAL A 159 13.51 -3.91 -17.84
N VAL A 160 13.15 -4.43 -16.67
CA VAL A 160 14.06 -4.56 -15.52
C VAL A 160 14.18 -6.02 -15.09
N ASP A 161 15.38 -6.39 -14.64
CA ASP A 161 15.64 -7.62 -13.90
C ASP A 161 15.43 -7.33 -12.41
N ILE A 162 14.54 -8.10 -11.77
CA ILE A 162 14.19 -7.96 -10.36
C ILE A 162 14.59 -9.19 -9.54
N ASN A 163 15.55 -9.99 -10.03
CA ASN A 163 15.99 -11.20 -9.37
C ASN A 163 16.42 -10.97 -7.91
N GLY A 164 15.76 -11.68 -6.98
CA GLY A 164 15.99 -11.56 -5.54
C GLY A 164 15.35 -10.34 -4.90
N HIS A 165 14.59 -9.54 -5.65
CA HIS A 165 13.99 -8.30 -5.20
C HIS A 165 12.48 -8.26 -5.52
N GLY A 166 11.72 -7.59 -4.66
CA GLY A 166 10.32 -7.25 -4.93
C GLY A 166 10.21 -5.95 -5.74
N LEU A 167 9.26 -5.89 -6.67
CA LEU A 167 8.87 -4.68 -7.38
C LEU A 167 7.36 -4.47 -7.22
N ALA A 168 6.96 -3.34 -6.64
CA ALA A 168 5.57 -2.93 -6.58
C ALA A 168 5.46 -1.48 -7.11
N PRO A 169 5.06 -1.27 -8.37
CA PRO A 169 4.73 0.06 -8.86
C PRO A 169 3.48 0.55 -8.11
N LEU A 170 3.49 1.80 -7.66
CA LEU A 170 2.29 2.46 -7.13
C LEU A 170 1.30 2.67 -8.29
N ALA A 171 0.49 1.65 -8.59
CA ALA A 171 -0.54 1.71 -9.62
C ALA A 171 -1.86 2.28 -9.07
N ALA A 172 -1.81 3.34 -8.27
CA ALA A 172 -3.00 4.13 -7.96
C ALA A 172 -2.99 5.39 -8.83
N THR A 173 -3.37 5.25 -10.12
CA THR A 173 -3.79 6.43 -10.89
C THR A 173 -5.21 6.75 -10.49
N VAL A 174 -5.36 7.60 -9.47
CA VAL A 174 -6.68 8.11 -9.09
C VAL A 174 -6.87 9.47 -9.75
N THR A 175 -7.75 9.50 -10.75
CA THR A 175 -8.19 10.76 -11.36
C THR A 175 -9.15 11.46 -10.40
N ILE A 176 -8.67 12.43 -9.62
CA ILE A 176 -9.54 13.29 -8.80
C ILE A 176 -9.41 14.74 -9.24
N THR A 177 -10.45 15.28 -9.86
CA THR A 177 -10.52 16.71 -10.17
C THR A 177 -10.69 17.52 -8.88
N ASN A 178 -9.66 18.29 -8.53
CA ASN A 178 -9.53 19.24 -7.41
C ASN A 178 -9.08 18.64 -6.07
N TRP A 179 -7.77 18.43 -5.94
CA TRP A 179 -7.07 18.40 -4.66
C TRP A 179 -6.11 19.59 -4.60
N THR A 180 -6.03 20.25 -3.44
CA THR A 180 -4.87 21.08 -3.11
C THR A 180 -3.72 20.17 -2.70
N ALA A 181 -2.52 20.46 -3.21
CA ALA A 181 -1.35 19.56 -3.28
C ALA A 181 -0.71 19.13 -1.94
N ASN A 182 -1.38 19.30 -0.80
CA ASN A 182 -0.75 19.21 0.52
C ASN A 182 -1.23 18.05 1.40
N VAL A 183 -1.90 17.03 0.85
CA VAL A 183 -2.53 15.99 1.70
C VAL A 183 -1.78 14.66 1.68
N PHE A 184 -1.18 14.21 0.56
CA PHE A 184 -0.26 13.06 0.51
C PHE A 184 0.66 13.17 -0.72
N PRO A 185 2.00 13.06 -0.60
CA PRO A 185 2.89 13.16 -1.76
C PRO A 185 2.94 11.87 -2.62
N MET A 186 2.26 10.79 -2.21
CA MET A 186 2.34 9.49 -2.88
C MET A 186 1.16 9.19 -3.83
N LEU A 187 0.12 10.04 -3.88
CA LEU A 187 -0.99 9.93 -4.85
C LEU A 187 -0.78 10.88 -6.03
N SER A 188 -0.63 10.33 -7.24
CA SER A 188 -0.58 11.11 -8.47
C SER A 188 -1.99 11.37 -8.99
N ILE A 189 -2.34 12.65 -9.16
CA ILE A 189 -3.63 13.10 -9.68
C ILE A 189 -3.46 13.60 -11.11
N ARG A 190 -4.28 13.07 -12.03
CA ARG A 190 -4.31 13.48 -13.43
C ARG A 190 -5.61 14.23 -13.74
N LYS A 191 -5.53 15.36 -14.45
CA LYS A 191 -6.71 15.98 -15.12
C LYS A 191 -6.74 15.54 -16.60
N PRO A 192 -7.88 15.11 -17.16
CA PRO A 192 -7.98 14.83 -18.59
C PRO A 192 -7.66 16.08 -19.41
N GLY A 193 -6.75 15.96 -20.39
CA GLY A 193 -6.47 17.00 -21.39
C GLY A 193 -5.37 18.03 -21.05
N VAL A 194 -4.59 17.85 -19.97
CA VAL A 194 -3.45 18.72 -19.65
C VAL A 194 -2.13 17.94 -19.75
N PRO A 195 -1.12 18.40 -20.53
CA PRO A 195 0.19 17.77 -20.61
C PRO A 195 0.90 17.72 -19.25
N SER A 196 1.62 16.64 -18.97
CA SER A 196 2.30 16.41 -17.69
C SER A 196 3.39 17.44 -17.42
N ASN A 197 3.32 18.13 -16.28
CA ASN A 197 4.48 18.74 -15.63
C ASN A 197 4.52 18.26 -14.18
N THR A 198 4.87 16.99 -13.98
CA THR A 198 5.32 16.51 -12.68
C THR A 198 6.84 16.46 -12.75
N ILE A 199 7.47 17.53 -12.26
CA ILE A 199 8.91 17.59 -12.03
C ILE A 199 9.14 16.98 -10.65
N TRP A 200 9.87 15.87 -10.59
CA TRP A 200 10.46 15.37 -9.35
C TRP A 200 11.53 16.39 -8.92
N TYR A 201 11.31 17.10 -7.82
CA TYR A 201 12.40 17.82 -7.18
C TYR A 201 13.25 16.82 -6.37
N PRO A 202 14.58 16.96 -6.39
CA PRO A 202 15.52 16.01 -5.78
C PRO A 202 15.37 15.87 -4.27
#